data_AF-A0A7R7ZIH8-F1
#
_entry.id   AF-A0A7R7ZIH8-F1
#
_cell.length_a   1.000
_cell.length_b   1.000
_cell.length_c   1.000
_cell.angle_alpha   90.00
_cell.angle_beta   90.00
_cell.angle_gamma   90.00
#
_symmetry.space_group_name_H-M   'P 1'
#
loop_
_entity.id
_entity.type
_entity.pdbx_description
1 polymer ?
#
loop_
_entity_poly.entity_id
_entity_poly.type
_entity_poly.pdbx_seq_one_letter_code
_entity_poly.pdbx_strand_id
1 'polypeptide(L)'
;MLRRARRYYYASFPPQSALWSQCREGIFFPPWFIFSHNYHPGAHNLSTTHAIEGNTFVILSSFFTQRCVDRMNLGDGKLYHIGGGGCACIIAPDGRKLTEDLGEEEEGLLAADLDVNEILKVKAMLDVHGHYSRPDLLWLGVDSREKRQVRREVGETLTEA
;
A
#
# COMPACT_ATOMS: atom_id res chain seq x y z
N MET A 1 -9.88 -44.42 -11.27
CA MET A 1 -9.51 -44.22 -9.86
C MET A 1 -8.85 -42.85 -9.70
N LEU A 2 -9.65 -41.77 -9.75
CA LEU A 2 -9.20 -40.38 -9.74
C LEU A 2 -9.48 -39.76 -8.37
N ARG A 3 -8.43 -39.34 -7.63
CA ARG A 3 -8.58 -38.43 -6.50
C ARG A 3 -7.69 -37.20 -6.69
N ARG A 4 -8.39 -36.08 -6.91
CA ARG A 4 -7.92 -34.69 -6.98
C ARG A 4 -6.98 -34.35 -5.81
N ALA A 5 -5.82 -33.79 -6.13
CA ALA A 5 -4.97 -33.08 -5.18
C ALA A 5 -5.60 -31.72 -4.85
N ARG A 6 -5.98 -31.51 -3.58
CA ARG A 6 -6.12 -30.17 -2.98
C ARG A 6 -5.01 -30.04 -1.94
N ARG A 7 -3.86 -29.50 -2.35
CA ARG A 7 -2.88 -28.93 -1.40
C ARG A 7 -3.37 -27.54 -1.05
N TYR A 8 -3.82 -27.37 0.18
CA TYR A 8 -4.18 -26.06 0.72
C TYR A 8 -2.91 -25.31 1.13
N TYR A 9 -2.83 -24.03 0.77
CA TYR A 9 -1.70 -23.11 0.92
C TYR A 9 -1.31 -22.76 2.37
N TYR A 10 -1.97 -23.37 3.37
CA TYR A 10 -1.94 -22.94 4.79
C TYR A 10 -0.88 -23.61 5.67
N ALA A 11 -0.07 -24.53 5.13
CA ALA A 11 0.90 -25.29 5.93
C ALA A 11 2.31 -24.67 6.00
N SER A 12 2.54 -23.50 5.38
CA SER A 12 3.88 -22.94 5.20
C SER A 12 4.40 -22.10 6.37
N PHE A 13 3.64 -21.93 7.46
CA PHE A 13 3.99 -20.98 8.52
C PHE A 13 4.26 -21.69 9.86
N PRO A 14 5.37 -21.34 10.55
CA PRO A 14 5.72 -21.96 11.82
C PRO A 14 4.70 -21.60 12.91
N PRO A 15 4.38 -22.55 13.82
CA PRO A 15 3.55 -22.28 14.99
C PRO A 15 4.23 -21.23 15.88
N GLN A 16 3.44 -20.33 16.47
CA GLN A 16 3.83 -19.14 17.27
C GLN A 16 4.01 -17.83 16.47
N SER A 17 3.87 -17.85 15.15
CA SER A 17 3.76 -16.62 14.36
C SER A 17 2.38 -15.99 14.49
N ALA A 18 2.29 -14.65 14.41
CA ALA A 18 1.02 -13.91 14.49
C ALA A 18 -0.01 -14.37 13.44
N LEU A 19 0.48 -14.92 12.31
CA LEU A 19 -0.33 -15.47 11.23
C LEU A 19 -1.14 -16.73 11.65
N TRP A 20 -0.58 -17.58 12.53
CA TRP A 20 -1.25 -18.80 13.02
C TRP A 20 -2.46 -18.49 13.92
N SER A 21 -2.37 -17.44 14.74
CA SER A 21 -3.46 -16.99 15.61
C SER A 21 -4.62 -16.36 14.80
N GLN A 22 -4.31 -15.66 13.72
CA GLN A 22 -5.28 -14.93 12.89
C GLN A 22 -6.12 -15.86 12.00
N CYS A 23 -5.55 -16.97 11.52
CA CYS A 23 -6.30 -17.96 10.73
C CYS A 23 -7.26 -18.83 11.57
N ARG A 24 -7.09 -18.92 12.89
CA ARG A 24 -7.90 -19.78 13.78
C ARG A 24 -9.23 -19.13 14.19
N GLU A 25 -9.29 -17.80 14.29
CA GLU A 25 -10.44 -17.11 14.91
C GLU A 25 -11.52 -16.62 13.93
N GLY A 26 -11.40 -16.87 12.62
CA GLY A 26 -12.53 -16.72 11.69
C GLY A 26 -13.12 -15.30 11.59
N ILE A 27 -12.37 -14.27 11.98
CA ILE A 27 -12.81 -12.88 11.89
C ILE A 27 -12.65 -12.44 10.43
N PHE A 28 -13.81 -12.30 9.78
CA PHE A 28 -14.05 -11.67 8.49
C PHE A 28 -13.10 -10.49 8.26
N PHE A 29 -12.17 -10.66 7.30
CA PHE A 29 -11.09 -9.74 6.92
C PHE A 29 -11.62 -8.31 6.66
N PRO A 30 -11.37 -7.32 7.55
CA PRO A 30 -11.45 -5.93 7.14
C PRO A 30 -10.12 -5.53 6.43
N PRO A 31 -10.17 -4.70 5.38
CA PRO A 31 -9.00 -4.29 4.59
C PRO A 31 -7.88 -3.58 5.39
N TRP A 32 -8.13 -3.22 6.65
CA TRP A 32 -7.16 -2.60 7.56
C TRP A 32 -6.15 -3.58 8.22
N PHE A 33 -6.30 -4.89 8.03
CA PHE A 33 -5.50 -5.90 8.75
C PHE A 33 -4.17 -6.30 8.08
N ILE A 34 -3.81 -5.68 6.94
CA ILE A 34 -2.50 -5.86 6.29
C ILE A 34 -1.34 -5.29 7.14
N PHE A 35 -1.65 -4.44 8.13
CA PHE A 35 -0.69 -3.50 8.69
C PHE A 35 0.10 -3.91 9.95
N SER A 36 -0.11 -5.10 10.57
CA SER A 36 0.51 -5.37 11.90
C SER A 36 1.63 -6.42 11.96
N HIS A 37 1.73 -7.37 11.02
CA HIS A 37 2.84 -8.36 11.00
C HIS A 37 3.28 -8.76 9.57
N ASN A 38 2.55 -8.28 8.56
CA ASN A 38 2.92 -8.34 7.14
C ASN A 38 3.16 -6.92 6.59
N TYR A 39 3.44 -5.95 7.45
CA TYR A 39 3.61 -4.55 7.05
C TYR A 39 4.71 -4.42 6.00
N HIS A 40 5.85 -5.07 6.24
CA HIS A 40 7.00 -5.04 5.34
C HIS A 40 6.70 -5.65 3.96
N PRO A 41 6.27 -6.93 3.83
CA PRO A 41 5.94 -7.50 2.52
C PRO A 41 4.71 -6.86 1.88
N GLY A 42 3.72 -6.43 2.67
CA GLY A 42 2.49 -5.80 2.18
C GLY A 42 2.74 -4.42 1.57
N ALA A 43 3.49 -3.57 2.27
CA ALA A 43 3.85 -2.24 1.77
C ALA A 43 4.74 -2.34 0.53
N HIS A 44 5.69 -3.28 0.50
CA HIS A 44 6.51 -3.54 -0.69
C HIS A 44 5.65 -3.99 -1.87
N ASN A 45 4.77 -4.98 -1.69
CA ASN A 45 3.93 -5.47 -2.78
C ASN A 45 3.02 -4.38 -3.35
N LEU A 46 2.37 -3.58 -2.49
CA LEU A 46 1.51 -2.49 -2.93
C LEU A 46 2.30 -1.40 -3.68
N SER A 47 3.49 -1.07 -3.18
CA SER A 47 4.36 -0.08 -3.80
C SER A 47 4.91 -0.57 -5.14
N THR A 48 5.27 -1.85 -5.24
CA THR A 48 5.68 -2.49 -6.49
C THR A 48 4.54 -2.50 -7.51
N THR A 49 3.32 -2.87 -7.09
CA THR A 49 2.15 -2.81 -7.97
C THR A 49 1.92 -1.38 -8.46
N HIS A 50 2.00 -0.38 -7.59
CA HIS A 50 1.86 1.01 -7.99
C HIS A 50 2.95 1.48 -8.96
N ALA A 51 4.21 1.03 -8.76
CA ALA A 51 5.32 1.34 -9.65
C ALA A 51 5.09 0.78 -11.07
N ILE A 52 4.64 -0.48 -11.16
CA ILE A 52 4.36 -1.17 -12.43
C ILE A 52 3.13 -0.57 -13.12
N GLU A 53 2.01 -0.43 -12.42
CA GLU A 53 0.76 0.07 -13.00
C GLU A 53 0.88 1.55 -13.40
N GLY A 54 1.56 2.34 -12.57
CA GLY A 54 1.79 3.76 -12.82
C GLY A 54 2.92 4.04 -13.81
N ASN A 55 3.79 3.07 -14.09
CA ASN A 55 5.07 3.26 -14.77
C ASN A 55 5.91 4.39 -14.14
N THR A 56 6.04 4.38 -12.81
CA THR A 56 6.74 5.44 -12.06
C THR A 56 7.77 4.85 -11.11
N PHE A 57 8.75 5.68 -10.75
CA PHE A 57 9.64 5.38 -9.63
C PHE A 57 8.88 5.65 -8.33
N VAL A 58 8.83 4.64 -7.46
CA VAL A 58 8.17 4.74 -6.17
C VAL A 58 9.21 4.82 -5.07
N ILE A 59 9.08 5.85 -4.24
CA ILE A 59 9.90 6.05 -3.06
C ILE A 59 9.00 5.78 -1.86
N LEU A 60 9.27 4.69 -1.16
CA LEU A 60 8.60 4.35 0.07
C LEU A 60 9.48 4.78 1.24
N SER A 61 8.89 5.57 2.14
CA SER A 61 9.54 5.98 3.38
C SER A 61 8.54 5.84 4.51
N SER A 62 8.84 4.94 5.44
CA SER A 62 8.10 4.77 6.67
C SER A 62 9.09 4.55 7.80
N PHE A 63 8.86 5.21 8.93
CA PHE A 63 9.64 4.99 10.14
C PHE A 63 8.74 5.31 11.34
N PHE A 64 8.96 4.60 12.45
CA PHE A 64 8.24 4.84 13.68
C PHE A 64 9.22 4.98 14.83
N THR A 65 9.52 6.19 15.26
CA THR A 65 10.50 6.40 16.34
C THR A 65 9.88 6.10 17.71
N GLN A 66 10.69 5.61 18.66
CA GLN A 66 10.24 5.39 20.04
C GLN A 66 9.66 6.67 20.69
N ARG A 67 10.23 7.83 20.37
CA ARG A 67 9.69 9.14 20.78
C ARG A 67 8.22 9.35 20.35
N CYS A 68 7.82 8.78 19.22
CA CYS A 68 6.44 8.86 18.73
C CYS A 68 5.50 7.97 19.56
N VAL A 69 5.95 6.76 19.91
CA VAL A 69 5.25 5.83 20.82
C VAL A 69 4.96 6.52 22.14
N ASP A 70 5.98 7.13 22.75
CA ASP A 70 5.86 7.78 24.05
C ASP A 70 4.93 9.00 24.00
N ARG A 71 5.04 9.81 22.95
CA ARG A 71 4.22 11.02 22.79
C ARG A 71 2.75 10.72 22.54
N MET A 72 2.45 9.62 21.85
CA MET A 72 1.09 9.17 21.58
C MET A 72 0.55 8.24 22.68
N ASN A 73 1.34 7.96 23.72
CA ASN A 73 1.00 7.09 24.84
C ASN A 73 0.56 5.68 24.38
N LEU A 74 1.30 5.10 23.44
CA LEU A 74 0.98 3.82 22.78
C LEU A 74 1.56 2.58 23.49
N GLY A 75 2.28 2.76 24.61
CA GLY A 75 3.08 1.71 25.26
C GLY A 75 2.30 0.46 25.74
N ASP A 76 1.00 0.59 26.02
CA ASP A 76 0.14 -0.53 26.46
C ASP A 76 -0.73 -1.13 25.33
N GLY A 77 -0.59 -0.60 24.11
CA GLY A 77 -1.38 -1.02 22.95
C GLY A 77 -0.87 -2.32 22.33
N LYS A 78 -1.78 -3.15 21.78
CA LYS A 78 -1.38 -4.33 20.98
C LYS A 78 -0.73 -3.96 19.63
N LEU A 79 -0.84 -2.70 19.21
CA LEU A 79 -0.37 -2.16 17.92
C LEU A 79 0.51 -0.93 18.18
N TYR A 80 1.58 -0.76 17.41
CA TYR A 80 2.46 0.43 17.44
C TYR A 80 3.12 0.73 18.80
N HIS A 81 3.34 -0.30 19.62
CA HIS A 81 3.94 -0.17 20.96
C HIS A 81 5.47 -0.25 20.97
N ILE A 82 6.09 -0.57 19.82
CA ILE A 82 7.54 -0.67 19.64
C ILE A 82 7.94 0.29 18.52
N GLY A 83 9.00 1.07 18.73
CA GLY A 83 9.64 1.86 17.67
C GLY A 83 10.43 0.97 16.70
N GLY A 84 10.52 1.38 15.45
CA GLY A 84 11.13 0.64 14.35
C GLY A 84 10.11 0.25 13.28
N GLY A 85 10.42 -0.81 12.54
CA GLY A 85 9.51 -1.41 11.55
C GLY A 85 9.30 -0.58 10.28
N GLY A 86 10.27 0.26 9.92
CA GLY A 86 10.28 0.95 8.64
C GLY A 86 10.43 -0.01 7.46
N CYS A 87 9.90 0.36 6.29
CA CYS A 87 10.04 -0.38 5.04
C CYS A 87 10.55 0.52 3.92
N ALA A 88 11.56 1.35 4.23
CA ALA A 88 12.11 2.28 3.27
C ALA A 88 12.70 1.54 2.08
N CYS A 89 12.30 1.90 0.87
CA CYS A 89 12.86 1.35 -0.36
C CYS A 89 12.58 2.23 -1.57
N ILE A 90 13.38 2.04 -2.63
CA ILE A 90 13.17 2.67 -3.93
C ILE A 90 12.90 1.57 -4.95
N ILE A 91 11.81 1.73 -5.70
CA ILE A 91 11.34 0.75 -6.69
C ILE A 91 11.33 1.40 -8.08
N ALA A 92 11.90 0.69 -9.05
CA ALA A 92 11.91 1.06 -10.45
C ALA A 92 10.52 0.87 -11.11
N PRO A 93 10.21 1.55 -12.22
CA PRO A 93 8.95 1.38 -12.95
C PRO A 93 8.72 -0.05 -13.46
N ASP A 94 9.78 -0.84 -13.60
CA ASP A 94 9.73 -2.27 -13.96
C ASP A 94 9.37 -3.18 -12.76
N GLY A 95 9.21 -2.61 -11.56
CA GLY A 95 8.94 -3.34 -10.32
C GLY A 95 10.19 -3.88 -9.60
N ARG A 96 11.38 -3.66 -10.16
CA ARG A 96 12.65 -4.04 -9.52
C ARG A 96 12.95 -3.11 -8.34
N LYS A 97 13.29 -3.69 -7.19
CA LYS A 97 13.80 -2.94 -6.05
C LYS A 97 15.24 -2.51 -6.31
N LEU A 98 15.53 -1.22 -6.20
CA LEU A 98 16.84 -0.62 -6.49
C LEU A 98 17.74 -0.51 -5.26
N THR A 99 17.18 -0.64 -4.06
CA THR A 99 17.88 -0.48 -2.79
C THR A 99 17.89 -1.78 -1.99
N GLU A 100 18.87 -1.93 -1.12
CA GLU A 100 18.85 -2.95 -0.07
C GLU A 100 17.87 -2.54 1.04
N ASP A 101 17.28 -3.52 1.72
CA ASP A 101 16.38 -3.25 2.84
C ASP A 101 17.23 -2.90 4.07
N LEU A 102 16.84 -1.85 4.79
CA LEU A 102 17.41 -1.53 6.09
C LEU A 102 16.86 -2.51 7.15
N GLY A 103 17.64 -2.75 8.21
CA GLY A 103 17.14 -3.49 9.37
C GLY A 103 15.95 -2.79 10.03
N GLU A 104 15.08 -3.55 10.71
CA GLU A 104 13.84 -3.01 11.31
C GLU A 104 14.09 -1.89 12.35
N GLU A 105 15.25 -1.89 12.99
CA GLU A 105 15.67 -0.90 14.00
C GLU A 105 16.81 0.02 13.49
N GLU A 106 17.20 -0.12 12.22
CA GLU A 106 18.36 0.57 11.66
C GLU A 106 17.95 1.90 11.02
N GLU A 107 18.61 2.99 11.44
CA GLU A 107 18.50 4.28 10.77
C GLU A 107 19.53 4.35 9.64
N GLY A 108 19.09 4.64 8.42
CA GLY A 108 19.95 4.68 7.25
C GLY A 108 19.41 5.59 6.15
N LEU A 109 20.30 5.96 5.24
CA LEU A 109 19.97 6.69 4.03
C LEU A 109 19.99 5.72 2.85
N LEU A 110 18.87 5.64 2.13
CA LEU A 110 18.78 4.90 0.88
C LEU A 110 18.96 5.85 -0.30
N ALA A 111 19.89 5.50 -1.19
CA ALA A 111 20.17 6.25 -2.41
C ALA A 111 20.21 5.29 -3.61
N ALA A 112 19.67 5.74 -4.73
CA ALA A 112 19.70 5.01 -5.99
C ALA A 112 19.77 6.01 -7.16
N ASP A 113 20.50 5.65 -8.21
CA ASP A 113 20.52 6.41 -9.46
C ASP A 113 19.29 6.06 -10.31
N LEU A 114 18.59 7.09 -10.78
CA LEU A 114 17.35 6.93 -11.52
C LEU A 114 17.55 7.32 -12.99
N ASP A 115 17.49 6.34 -13.89
CA ASP A 115 17.42 6.60 -15.32
C ASP A 115 15.96 6.79 -15.76
N VAL A 116 15.60 8.05 -16.04
CA VAL A 116 14.23 8.42 -16.46
C VAL A 116 13.85 7.81 -17.81
N ASN A 117 14.82 7.40 -18.64
CA ASN A 117 14.54 6.75 -19.92
C ASN A 117 13.92 5.35 -19.75
N GLU A 118 14.10 4.71 -18.60
CA GLU A 118 13.45 3.44 -18.28
C GLU A 118 11.93 3.57 -18.30
N ILE A 119 11.37 4.72 -17.90
CA ILE A 119 9.92 4.98 -17.94
C ILE A 119 9.37 4.83 -19.36
N LEU A 120 10.10 5.34 -20.36
CA LEU A 120 9.68 5.25 -21.76
C LEU A 120 9.65 3.79 -22.24
N LYS A 121 10.61 2.97 -21.80
CA LYS A 121 10.67 1.55 -22.15
C LYS A 121 9.50 0.76 -21.55
N VAL A 122 9.22 0.97 -20.26
CA VAL A 122 8.12 0.27 -19.58
C VAL A 122 6.76 0.74 -20.12
N LYS A 123 6.61 2.05 -20.36
CA LYS A 123 5.39 2.60 -20.97
C LYS A 123 5.14 2.09 -22.39
N ALA A 124 6.19 1.77 -23.15
CA ALA A 124 6.02 1.13 -24.46
C ALA A 124 5.40 -0.28 -24.36
N MET A 125 5.62 -0.98 -23.24
CA MET A 125 5.08 -2.31 -22.97
C MET A 125 3.70 -2.26 -22.32
N LEU A 126 3.49 -1.37 -21.35
CA LEU A 126 2.26 -1.25 -20.57
C LEU A 126 1.89 0.23 -20.39
N ASP A 127 1.00 0.77 -21.22
CA ASP A 127 0.53 2.16 -21.10
C ASP A 127 -0.95 2.22 -20.73
N VAL A 128 -1.23 2.30 -19.42
CA VAL A 128 -2.59 2.32 -18.86
C VAL A 128 -3.38 3.57 -19.30
N HIS A 129 -2.71 4.71 -19.46
CA HIS A 129 -3.35 5.96 -19.90
C HIS A 129 -3.38 6.13 -21.41
N GLY A 130 -2.50 5.44 -22.14
CA GLY A 130 -2.42 5.48 -23.60
C GLY A 130 -3.14 4.31 -24.24
N HIS A 131 -2.39 3.38 -24.83
CA HIS A 131 -2.94 2.38 -25.74
C HIS A 131 -3.82 1.31 -25.06
N TYR A 132 -3.67 1.06 -23.76
CA TYR A 132 -4.60 0.21 -23.00
C TYR A 132 -5.85 0.97 -22.54
N SER A 133 -5.88 2.30 -22.65
CA SER A 133 -7.05 3.08 -22.28
C SER A 133 -8.21 2.81 -23.26
N ARG A 134 -9.42 2.64 -22.71
CA ARG A 134 -10.67 2.50 -23.47
C ARG A 134 -11.59 3.68 -23.15
N PRO A 135 -11.28 4.88 -23.69
CA PRO A 135 -12.09 6.07 -23.44
C PRO A 135 -13.52 5.95 -23.98
N ASP A 136 -13.76 5.00 -24.89
CA ASP A 136 -15.09 4.64 -25.37
C ASP A 136 -15.94 3.85 -24.36
N LEU A 137 -15.31 3.20 -23.37
CA LEU A 137 -16.00 2.44 -22.31
C LEU A 137 -16.10 3.22 -21.00
N LEU A 138 -15.03 3.90 -20.59
CA LEU A 138 -14.96 4.60 -19.32
C LEU A 138 -14.26 5.95 -19.50
N TRP A 139 -14.92 7.00 -19.04
CA TRP A 139 -14.33 8.32 -18.89
C TRP A 139 -14.39 8.74 -17.42
N LEU A 140 -13.26 9.22 -16.89
CA LEU A 140 -13.14 9.74 -15.54
C LEU A 140 -13.02 11.27 -15.58
N GLY A 141 -14.08 11.95 -15.15
CA GLY A 141 -14.09 13.40 -14.96
C GLY A 141 -13.73 13.79 -13.54
N VAL A 142 -12.84 14.77 -13.39
CA VAL A 142 -12.46 15.31 -12.08
C VAL A 142 -13.01 16.74 -11.95
N ASP A 143 -13.81 16.97 -10.92
CA ASP A 143 -14.19 18.32 -10.50
C ASP A 143 -13.12 18.86 -9.56
N SER A 144 -12.30 19.79 -10.06
CA SER A 144 -11.18 20.39 -9.32
C SER A 144 -11.60 21.43 -8.27
N ARG A 145 -12.90 21.72 -8.14
CA ARG A 145 -13.40 22.68 -7.15
C ARG A 145 -13.33 22.09 -5.75
N GLU A 146 -12.91 22.92 -4.79
CA GLU A 146 -12.92 22.56 -3.37
C GLU A 146 -14.34 22.19 -2.90
N LYS A 147 -14.50 21.00 -2.33
CA LYS A 147 -15.76 20.51 -1.78
C LYS A 147 -15.79 20.76 -0.28
N ARG A 148 -16.85 21.41 0.20
CA ARG A 148 -17.08 21.57 1.64
C ARG A 148 -17.50 20.24 2.26
N GLN A 149 -16.95 19.92 3.44
CA GLN A 149 -17.28 18.69 4.19
C GLN A 149 -18.78 18.54 4.48
N VAL A 150 -19.48 19.65 4.68
CA VAL A 150 -20.94 19.68 4.86
C VAL A 150 -21.53 20.60 3.82
N ARG A 151 -22.37 20.05 2.94
CA ARG A 151 -23.21 20.83 2.04
C ARG A 151 -24.57 21.03 2.70
N ARG A 152 -24.82 22.23 3.23
CA ARG A 152 -26.15 22.59 3.71
C ARG A 152 -27.06 22.74 2.49
N GLU A 153 -28.19 22.05 2.48
CA GLU A 153 -29.25 22.36 1.51
C GLU A 153 -29.76 23.77 1.80
N VAL A 154 -29.74 24.62 0.78
CA VAL A 154 -30.45 25.90 0.85
C VAL A 154 -31.89 25.55 0.51
N GLY A 155 -32.75 25.52 1.53
CA GLY A 155 -34.18 25.38 1.31
C GLY A 155 -34.64 26.48 0.36
N GLU A 156 -35.37 26.09 -0.69
CA GLU A 156 -36.03 27.04 -1.58
C GLU A 156 -36.90 27.97 -0.74
N THR A 157 -36.51 29.24 -0.61
CA THR A 157 -37.46 30.28 -0.24
C THR A 157 -38.46 30.36 -1.39
N LEU A 158 -39.62 29.74 -1.21
CA LEU A 158 -40.81 30.00 -1.98
C LEU A 158 -41.10 31.51 -1.86
N THR A 159 -40.68 32.31 -2.83
CA THR A 159 -41.22 33.65 -3.01
C THR A 159 -42.63 33.49 -3.55
N GLU A 160 -43.61 33.54 -2.65
CA GLU A 160 -45.02 33.77 -2.99
C GLU A 160 -45.18 35.21 -3.52
N ALA A 161 -45.90 35.30 -4.64
CA ALA A 161 -46.60 36.46 -5.25
C ALA A 161 -45.76 37.63 -5.81
#